data_AF-A0A2A3MZM1-F1
#
_entry.id   AF-A0A2A3MZM1-F1
#
_cell.length_a   1.000
_cell.length_b   1.000
_cell.length_c   1.000
_cell.angle_alpha   90.00
_cell.angle_beta   90.00
_cell.angle_gamma   90.00
#
_symmetry.space_group_name_H-M   'P 1'
#
loop_
_entity.id
_entity.type
_entity.pdbx_description
1 polymer ?
#
loop_
_entity_poly.entity_id
_entity_poly.type
_entity_poly.pdbx_seq_one_letter_code
_entity_poly.pdbx_strand_id
1 'polypeptide(L)'
;MVLMDGAEHPVPELWRAKFAEIAAAFAAGDFQFCKSHVEGVEPVDQETADHIAGNVAAYGDRLAPLDEATWHRSIYRWTSAGGYWEVLVDLSTVSEPVSDLTLHAEVYEADCSRLKIDSVHVP
;
A
#
# COMPACT_ATOMS: atom_id res chain seq x y z
N MET A 1 -14.80 3.20 12.24
CA MET A 1 -14.50 1.92 12.94
C MET A 1 -14.26 0.89 11.87
N VAL A 2 -13.13 0.20 11.89
CA VAL A 2 -12.83 -0.89 10.94
C VAL A 2 -13.49 -2.19 11.40
N LEU A 3 -13.89 -3.02 10.45
CA LEU A 3 -14.63 -4.25 10.69
C LEU A 3 -13.70 -5.46 10.70
N MET A 4 -14.06 -6.47 11.48
CA MET A 4 -13.30 -7.71 11.66
C MET A 4 -14.11 -8.94 11.17
N ASP A 5 -14.83 -8.80 10.07
CA ASP A 5 -15.83 -9.79 9.60
C ASP A 5 -15.40 -10.58 8.35
N GLY A 6 -14.19 -10.36 7.84
CA GLY A 6 -13.62 -11.07 6.69
C GLY A 6 -14.21 -10.70 5.33
N ALA A 7 -15.21 -9.82 5.30
CA ALA A 7 -15.69 -9.21 4.06
C ALA A 7 -14.75 -8.08 3.59
N GLU A 8 -14.88 -7.72 2.32
CA GLU A 8 -14.16 -6.58 1.74
C GLU A 8 -14.90 -5.28 2.04
N HIS A 9 -14.13 -4.28 2.45
CA HIS A 9 -14.63 -2.96 2.84
C HIS A 9 -13.76 -1.86 2.23
N PRO A 10 -14.31 -0.66 2.00
CA PRO A 10 -13.52 0.46 1.47
C PRO A 10 -12.47 0.91 2.48
N VAL A 11 -11.28 1.29 1.99
CA VAL A 11 -10.19 1.78 2.86
C VAL A 11 -10.66 3.04 3.64
N PRO A 12 -10.59 3.02 4.98
CA PRO A 12 -11.01 4.15 5.82
C PRO A 12 -10.14 5.38 5.60
N GLU A 13 -10.74 6.57 5.66
CA GLU A 13 -10.03 7.85 5.52
C GLU A 13 -8.83 8.00 6.45
N LEU A 14 -8.93 7.45 7.67
CA LEU A 14 -7.83 7.45 8.65
C LEU A 14 -6.54 6.80 8.12
N TRP A 15 -6.66 5.80 7.24
CA TRP A 15 -5.53 5.07 6.71
C TRP A 15 -5.00 5.68 5.41
N ARG A 16 -5.85 6.39 4.66
CA ARG A 16 -5.54 6.92 3.32
C ARG A 16 -4.31 7.81 3.30
N ALA A 17 -4.18 8.71 4.29
CA ALA A 17 -3.02 9.59 4.40
C ALA A 17 -1.70 8.80 4.49
N LYS A 18 -1.69 7.72 5.28
CA LYS A 18 -0.50 6.89 5.46
C LYS A 18 -0.15 6.11 4.19
N PHE A 19 -1.15 5.56 3.50
CA PHE A 19 -0.92 4.90 2.20
C PHE A 19 -0.49 5.87 1.11
N ALA A 20 -0.96 7.13 1.14
CA ALA A 20 -0.48 8.19 0.24
C ALA A 20 0.99 8.55 0.50
N GLU A 21 1.43 8.61 1.77
CA GLU A 21 2.84 8.80 2.12
C GLU A 21 3.73 7.64 1.62
N ILE A 22 3.25 6.40 1.78
CA ILE A 22 3.94 5.21 1.28
C ILE A 22 4.10 5.25 -0.24
N ALA A 23 3.01 5.52 -0.96
CA ALA A 23 3.04 5.63 -2.41
C ALA A 23 3.97 6.76 -2.88
N ALA A 24 4.00 7.89 -2.17
CA ALA A 24 4.92 9.00 -2.46
C ALA A 24 6.40 8.60 -2.28
N ALA A 25 6.72 7.83 -1.23
CA ALA A 25 8.07 7.30 -1.02
C ALA A 25 8.47 6.34 -2.15
N PHE A 26 7.55 5.46 -2.58
CA PHE A 26 7.79 4.54 -3.69
C PHE A 26 7.95 5.27 -5.02
N ALA A 27 7.17 6.33 -5.27
CA ALA A 27 7.34 7.21 -6.43
C ALA A 27 8.71 7.94 -6.44
N ALA A 28 9.27 8.20 -5.25
CA ALA A 28 10.63 8.74 -5.11
C ALA A 28 11.74 7.66 -5.21
N GLY A 29 11.37 6.39 -5.43
CA GLY A 29 12.28 5.24 -5.48
C GLY A 29 12.83 4.83 -4.11
N ASP A 30 12.16 5.20 -3.02
CA ASP A 30 12.55 4.88 -1.65
C ASP A 30 11.73 3.70 -1.10
N PHE A 31 11.96 2.52 -1.68
CA PHE A 31 11.20 1.30 -1.36
C PHE A 31 11.50 0.71 0.04
N GLN A 32 12.57 1.18 0.70
CA GLN A 32 12.95 0.76 2.05
C GLN A 32 12.68 1.84 3.11
N PHE A 33 12.11 2.98 2.73
CA PHE A 33 11.91 4.12 3.64
C PHE A 33 13.23 4.59 4.30
N CYS A 34 14.34 4.50 3.57
CA CYS A 34 15.65 4.94 4.04
C CYS A 34 15.81 6.46 3.99
N LYS A 35 15.05 7.13 3.12
CA LYS A 35 15.07 8.60 2.95
C LYS A 35 13.83 9.25 3.55
N SER A 36 12.69 8.57 3.47
CA SER A 36 11.37 9.01 3.90
C SER A 36 11.01 8.22 5.16
N HIS A 37 10.76 8.90 6.28
CA HIS A 37 10.28 8.21 7.48
C HIS A 37 8.76 8.20 7.48
N VAL A 38 8.16 7.01 7.29
CA VAL A 38 6.72 6.80 7.46
C VAL A 38 6.49 6.09 8.79
N GLU A 39 5.88 6.81 9.74
CA GLU A 39 5.68 6.30 11.09
C GLU A 39 4.76 5.06 11.09
N GLY A 40 5.15 4.03 11.84
CA GLY A 40 4.37 2.81 12.00
C GLY A 40 4.50 1.81 10.86
N VAL A 41 5.30 2.09 9.83
CA VAL A 41 5.66 1.11 8.80
C VAL A 41 6.83 0.27 9.30
N GLU A 42 6.66 -1.05 9.34
CA GLU A 42 7.73 -1.97 9.67
C GLU A 42 8.86 -1.88 8.63
N PRO A 43 10.13 -2.08 9.04
CA PRO A 43 11.25 -2.04 8.09
C PRO A 43 11.07 -3.03 6.94
N VAL A 44 11.22 -2.54 5.71
CA VAL A 44 11.20 -3.38 4.50
C VAL A 44 12.62 -3.87 4.23
N ASP A 45 12.82 -5.19 4.20
CA ASP A 45 14.11 -5.77 3.86
C ASP A 45 14.49 -5.54 2.39
N GLN A 46 15.78 -5.72 2.07
CA GLN A 46 16.30 -5.46 0.73
C GLN A 46 15.65 -6.33 -0.34
N GLU A 47 15.39 -7.61 -0.04
CA GLU A 47 14.82 -8.55 -1.00
C GLU A 47 13.40 -8.14 -1.38
N THR A 48 12.58 -7.79 -0.40
CA THR A 48 11.22 -7.27 -0.60
C THR A 48 11.24 -5.96 -1.38
N ALA A 49 12.14 -5.03 -1.04
CA ALA A 49 12.27 -3.77 -1.74
C ALA A 49 12.71 -3.95 -3.21
N ASP A 50 13.65 -4.87 -3.47
CA ASP A 50 14.11 -5.19 -4.83
C ASP A 50 12.98 -5.83 -5.65
N HIS A 51 12.16 -6.69 -5.05
CA HIS A 51 10.97 -7.25 -5.70
C HIS A 51 9.93 -6.18 -6.04
N ILE A 52 9.63 -5.28 -5.11
CA ILE A 52 8.71 -4.15 -5.34
C ILE A 52 9.23 -3.26 -6.47
N ALA A 53 10.51 -2.87 -6.41
CA ALA A 53 11.14 -2.05 -7.43
C ALA A 53 11.12 -2.74 -8.81
N GLY A 54 11.39 -4.04 -8.85
CA GLY A 54 11.33 -4.86 -10.05
C GLY A 54 9.93 -4.91 -10.67
N ASN A 55 8.88 -5.10 -9.86
CA ASN A 55 7.50 -5.15 -10.34
C ASN A 55 7.04 -3.78 -10.86
N VAL A 56 7.38 -2.70 -10.16
CA VAL A 56 7.10 -1.33 -10.62
C VAL A 56 7.82 -1.04 -11.93
N ALA A 57 9.10 -1.44 -12.06
CA ALA A 57 9.85 -1.25 -13.31
C ALA A 57 9.30 -2.10 -14.47
N ALA A 58 8.85 -3.32 -14.18
CA ALA A 58 8.28 -4.23 -15.18
C ALA A 58 6.91 -3.75 -15.70
N TYR A 59 6.14 -3.01 -14.89
CA TYR A 59 4.89 -2.38 -15.33
C TYR A 59 5.11 -1.39 -16.49
N GLY A 60 6.29 -0.75 -16.54
CA GLY A 60 6.70 0.08 -17.67
C GLY A 60 6.26 1.55 -17.58
N ASP A 61 5.74 2.00 -16.44
CA ASP A 61 5.49 3.41 -16.15
C ASP A 61 6.02 3.82 -14.77
N ARG A 62 6.14 5.14 -14.55
CA ARG A 62 6.57 5.70 -13.27
C ARG A 62 5.39 5.89 -12.35
N LEU A 63 5.55 5.48 -11.09
CA LEU A 63 4.60 5.79 -10.04
C LEU A 63 4.45 7.30 -9.85
N ALA A 64 3.25 7.71 -9.48
CA ALA A 64 2.87 9.07 -9.12
C ALA A 64 2.22 9.06 -7.73
N PRO A 65 2.06 10.24 -7.07
CA PRO A 65 1.20 10.34 -5.90
C PRO A 65 -0.20 9.78 -6.18
N LEU A 66 -0.83 9.15 -5.18
CA LEU A 66 -2.15 8.56 -5.35
C LEU A 66 -3.19 9.60 -5.75
N ASP A 67 -3.95 9.30 -6.78
CA ASP A 67 -5.15 10.05 -7.16
C ASP A 67 -6.32 9.67 -6.24
N GLU A 68 -7.23 10.61 -5.97
CA GLU A 68 -8.42 10.36 -5.16
C GLU A 68 -9.29 9.22 -5.72
N ALA A 69 -9.26 8.99 -7.04
CA ALA A 69 -9.99 7.92 -7.69
C ALA A 69 -9.55 6.51 -7.24
N THR A 70 -8.32 6.35 -6.73
CA THR A 70 -7.80 5.05 -6.24
C THR A 70 -8.66 4.50 -5.11
N TRP A 71 -9.19 5.36 -4.24
CA TRP A 71 -9.98 4.96 -3.06
C TRP A 71 -11.34 4.33 -3.40
N HIS A 72 -11.80 4.44 -4.64
CA HIS A 72 -13.01 3.75 -5.09
C HIS A 72 -12.80 2.25 -5.37
N ARG A 73 -11.56 1.84 -5.62
CA ARG A 73 -11.18 0.45 -5.91
C ARG A 73 -10.39 -0.20 -4.77
N SER A 74 -9.67 0.60 -3.99
CA SER A 74 -8.90 0.11 -2.84
C SER A 74 -9.80 -0.43 -1.73
N ILE A 75 -9.41 -1.59 -1.20
CA ILE A 75 -10.17 -2.32 -0.18
C ILE A 75 -9.30 -2.73 1.01
N TYR A 76 -9.94 -3.09 2.10
CA TYR A 76 -9.36 -3.90 3.15
C TYR A 76 -10.27 -5.07 3.51
N ARG A 77 -9.70 -6.13 4.07
CA ARG A 77 -10.43 -7.25 4.67
C ARG A 77 -9.72 -7.76 5.91
N TRP A 78 -10.49 -8.26 6.88
CA TRP A 78 -9.91 -8.85 8.09
C TRP A 78 -9.48 -10.29 7.86
N THR A 79 -8.21 -10.59 8.13
CA THR A 79 -7.64 -11.93 8.03
C THR A 79 -7.55 -12.54 9.44
N SER A 80 -8.61 -13.25 9.86
CA SER A 80 -8.68 -13.83 11.22
C SER A 80 -7.59 -14.86 11.52
N ALA A 81 -7.07 -15.54 10.49
CA ALA A 81 -5.97 -16.49 10.65
C ALA A 81 -4.63 -15.79 10.95
N GLY A 82 -4.44 -14.57 10.44
CA GLY A 82 -3.23 -13.77 10.62
C GLY A 82 -3.33 -12.72 11.72
N GLY A 83 -4.55 -12.33 12.11
CA GLY A 83 -4.78 -11.30 13.13
C GLY A 83 -4.48 -9.88 12.66
N TYR A 84 -4.71 -9.60 11.37
CA TYR A 84 -4.47 -8.30 10.75
C TYR A 84 -5.54 -7.97 9.70
N TRP A 85 -5.62 -6.70 9.31
CA TRP A 85 -6.35 -6.29 8.11
C TRP A 85 -5.40 -6.35 6.92
N GLU A 86 -5.75 -7.18 5.94
CA GLU A 86 -5.13 -7.13 4.62
C GLU A 86 -5.68 -5.90 3.90
N VAL A 87 -4.79 -5.09 3.32
CA VAL A 87 -5.15 -3.86 2.59
C VAL A 87 -4.55 -3.92 1.20
N LEU A 88 -5.41 -3.66 0.21
CA LEU A 88 -5.05 -3.58 -1.20
C LEU A 88 -5.33 -2.14 -1.68
N VAL A 89 -4.27 -1.44 -2.06
CA VAL A 89 -4.36 -0.06 -2.56
C VAL A 89 -3.87 0.00 -3.99
N ASP A 90 -4.76 0.36 -4.92
CA ASP A 90 -4.35 0.60 -6.31
C ASP A 90 -3.47 1.85 -6.38
N LEU A 91 -2.33 1.72 -7.06
CA LEU A 91 -1.34 2.78 -7.22
C LEU A 91 -1.67 3.64 -8.43
N SER A 92 -1.18 4.88 -8.41
CA SER A 92 -1.24 5.79 -9.55
C SER A 92 0.10 5.81 -10.28
N THR A 93 0.05 5.98 -11.60
CA THR A 93 1.22 6.24 -12.45
C THR A 93 1.11 7.61 -13.10
N VAL A 94 2.17 8.04 -13.78
CA VAL A 94 2.15 9.30 -14.54
C VAL A 94 1.08 9.27 -15.65
N SER A 95 0.82 8.10 -16.24
CA SER A 95 -0.15 7.96 -17.33
C SER A 95 -1.56 7.62 -16.85
N GLU A 96 -1.70 6.98 -15.68
CA GLU A 96 -2.97 6.41 -15.21
C GLU A 96 -3.28 6.86 -13.78
N PRO A 97 -4.42 7.55 -13.54
CA PRO A 97 -4.80 7.96 -12.19
C PRO A 97 -5.08 6.76 -11.28
N VAL A 98 -5.54 5.64 -11.85
CA VAL A 98 -5.67 4.36 -11.16
C VAL A 98 -5.12 3.28 -12.07
N SER A 99 -3.95 2.76 -11.75
CA SER A 99 -3.28 1.69 -12.51
C SER A 99 -3.71 0.31 -12.04
N ASP A 100 -3.25 -0.73 -12.73
CA ASP A 100 -3.43 -2.12 -12.28
C ASP A 100 -2.35 -2.59 -11.28
N LEU A 101 -1.41 -1.71 -10.89
CA LEU A 101 -0.50 -2.00 -9.79
C LEU A 101 -1.21 -1.83 -8.45
N THR A 102 -1.17 -2.87 -7.63
CA THR A 102 -1.75 -2.88 -6.29
C THR A 102 -0.66 -3.03 -5.24
N LEU A 103 -0.65 -2.13 -4.27
CA LEU A 103 0.12 -2.23 -3.04
C LEU A 103 -0.62 -3.14 -2.06
N HIS A 104 0.06 -4.19 -1.62
CA HIS A 104 -0.41 -5.12 -0.62
C HIS A 104 0.28 -4.86 0.73
N ALA A 105 -0.52 -4.63 1.77
CA ALA A 105 -0.04 -4.37 3.11
C ALA A 105 -0.87 -5.08 4.18
N GLU A 106 -0.25 -5.33 5.32
CA GLU A 106 -0.88 -5.87 6.52
C GLU A 106 -0.94 -4.76 7.58
N VAL A 107 -2.14 -4.41 8.04
CA VAL A 107 -2.36 -3.44 9.13
C VAL A 107 -2.71 -4.20 10.40
N TYR A 108 -1.95 -3.98 11.48
CA TYR A 108 -2.14 -4.72 12.74
C TYR A 108 -2.95 -3.95 13.77
N GLU A 109 -2.97 -2.62 13.68
CA GLU A 109 -3.68 -1.75 14.63
C GLU A 109 -4.74 -0.90 13.90
N ALA A 110 -5.93 -0.77 14.50
CA ALA A 110 -7.07 -0.11 13.85
C ALA A 110 -6.82 1.38 13.53
N ASP A 111 -5.90 2.02 14.25
CA ASP A 111 -5.44 3.39 14.02
C ASP A 111 -4.30 3.49 12.99
N CYS A 112 -3.91 2.37 12.38
CA CYS A 112 -2.80 2.25 11.45
C CYS A 112 -1.43 2.61 12.06
N SER A 113 -1.29 2.55 13.39
CA SER A 113 -0.01 2.81 14.07
C SER A 113 1.05 1.73 13.81
N ARG A 114 0.65 0.55 13.33
CA ARG A 114 1.54 -0.52 12.91
C ARG A 114 1.05 -1.20 11.64
N LEU A 115 1.89 -1.21 10.61
CA LEU A 115 1.64 -1.88 9.35
C LEU A 115 2.92 -2.44 8.74
N LYS A 116 2.79 -3.47 7.91
CA LYS A 116 3.88 -4.07 7.14
C LYS A 116 3.53 -4.03 5.66
N ILE A 117 4.50 -3.69 4.81
CA ILE A 117 4.36 -3.83 3.35
C ILE A 117 4.73 -5.26 2.96
N ASP A 118 3.85 -5.91 2.21
CA ASP A 118 4.06 -7.27 1.71
C ASP A 118 4.63 -7.23 0.29
N SER A 119 3.94 -6.56 -0.64
CA SER A 119 4.34 -6.54 -2.05
C SER A 119 3.66 -5.43 -2.84
N VAL A 120 4.16 -5.20 -4.06
CA VAL A 120 3.47 -4.43 -5.11
C VAL A 120 3.41 -5.33 -6.32
N HIS A 121 2.22 -5.59 -6.86
CA HIS A 121 2.03 -6.51 -7.98
C HIS A 121 0.79 -6.15 -8.79
N VAL A 122 0.64 -6.76 -9.96
CA VAL A 122 -0.62 -6.77 -10.71
C VAL A 122 -1.39 -8.03 -10.27
N PRO A 123 -2.58 -7.90 -9.65
CA PRO A 123 -3.34 -9.02 -9.07
C PRO A 123 -3.97 -9.97 -10.11
#